data_AF-U6EEQ7-F1
#
_entry.id   AF-U6EEQ7-F1
#
_cell.length_a   1.000
_cell.length_b   1.000
_cell.length_c   1.000
_cell.angle_alpha   90.00
_cell.angle_beta   90.00
_cell.angle_gamma   90.00
#
_symmetry.space_group_name_H-M   'P 1'
#
loop_
_entity.id
_entity.type
_entity.pdbx_description
1 polymer ?
#
loop_
_entity_poly.entity_id
_entity_poly.type
_entity_poly.pdbx_seq_one_letter_code
_entity_poly.pdbx_strand_id
1 'polypeptide(L)'
;MEPDEGISEQDVRDLMDVFTRVPSLVLKMMVKRNENVVRTFETQVMDHYQHLTPEERIKVGKVLEIPVSELQRILQNVYLETHQKQLKILADPSAEPFITQNLQELRKILNESPL
;
A
#
# COMPACT_ATOMS: atom_id res chain seq x y z
N MET A 1 -2.90 -27.63 4.73
CA MET A 1 -2.77 -26.19 5.02
C MET A 1 -1.73 -25.69 4.06
N GLU A 2 -2.17 -25.08 2.96
CA GLU A 2 -1.26 -24.47 1.98
C GLU A 2 -0.72 -23.14 2.54
N PRO A 3 0.48 -22.72 2.11
CA PRO A 3 1.39 -21.95 2.93
C PRO A 3 0.92 -20.51 3.14
N ASP A 4 1.23 -20.03 4.33
CA ASP A 4 1.24 -18.62 4.69
C ASP A 4 2.31 -17.89 3.85
N GLU A 5 1.99 -17.61 2.59
CA GLU A 5 2.81 -16.75 1.75
C GLU A 5 2.36 -15.32 1.99
N GLY A 6 3.30 -14.44 2.34
CA GLY A 6 3.06 -13.03 2.56
C GLY A 6 2.56 -12.31 1.30
N ILE A 7 2.74 -10.99 1.24
CA ILE A 7 2.42 -10.25 0.01
C ILE A 7 3.43 -10.63 -1.08
N SER A 8 2.94 -11.12 -2.21
CA SER A 8 3.76 -11.54 -3.35
C SER A 8 3.89 -10.44 -4.40
N GLU A 9 4.82 -10.62 -5.32
CA GLU A 9 4.91 -9.79 -6.53
C GLU A 9 3.66 -9.95 -7.41
N GLN A 10 3.03 -11.12 -7.43
CA GLN A 10 1.82 -11.37 -8.19
C GLN A 10 0.64 -10.55 -7.64
N ASP A 11 0.51 -10.43 -6.31
CA ASP A 11 -0.52 -9.57 -5.70
C ASP A 11 -0.39 -8.11 -6.14
N VAL A 12 0.84 -7.61 -6.29
CA VAL A 12 1.09 -6.25 -6.79
C VAL A 12 0.76 -6.14 -8.28
N ARG A 13 1.05 -7.17 -9.09
CA ARG A 13 0.72 -7.19 -10.52
C ARG A 13 -0.79 -7.21 -10.75
N ASP A 14 -1.53 -7.97 -9.94
CA ASP A 14 -2.99 -8.08 -10.03
C ASP A 14 -3.68 -6.75 -9.71
N LEU A 15 -3.03 -5.88 -8.95
CA LEU A 15 -3.52 -4.54 -8.58
C LEU A 15 -2.89 -3.40 -9.42
N MET A 16 -2.25 -3.72 -10.55
CA MET A 16 -1.52 -2.74 -11.35
C MET A 16 -2.41 -1.59 -11.84
N ASP A 17 -3.68 -1.87 -12.16
CA ASP A 17 -4.63 -0.87 -12.60
C ASP A 17 -4.81 0.22 -11.54
N VAL A 18 -4.87 -0.13 -10.24
CA VAL A 18 -4.97 0.80 -9.11
C VAL A 18 -3.76 1.74 -9.06
N PHE A 19 -2.54 1.21 -9.18
CA PHE A 19 -1.32 2.04 -9.17
C PHE A 19 -1.32 3.10 -10.27
N THR A 20 -1.89 2.79 -11.43
CA THR A 20 -1.90 3.71 -12.57
C THR A 20 -3.00 4.76 -12.54
N ARG A 21 -3.99 4.66 -11.64
CA ARG A 21 -5.06 5.67 -11.47
C ARG A 21 -4.53 7.00 -10.94
N VAL A 22 -3.47 6.98 -10.13
CA VAL A 22 -2.83 8.20 -9.63
C VAL A 22 -1.70 8.60 -10.60
N PRO A 23 -1.74 9.81 -11.18
CA PRO A 23 -0.65 10.28 -12.02
C PRO A 23 0.68 10.30 -11.26
N SER A 24 1.75 9.82 -11.89
CA SER A 24 3.06 9.69 -11.23
C SER A 24 3.61 11.01 -10.66
N LEU A 25 3.29 12.15 -11.30
CA LEU A 25 3.69 13.46 -10.80
C LEU A 25 2.99 13.82 -9.49
N VAL A 26 1.71 13.49 -9.37
CA VAL A 26 0.91 13.71 -8.15
C VAL A 26 1.45 12.83 -7.03
N LEU A 27 1.65 11.53 -7.29
CA LEU A 27 2.21 10.60 -6.31
C LEU A 27 3.58 11.07 -5.82
N LYS A 28 4.47 11.50 -6.73
CA LYS A 28 5.79 12.03 -6.36
C LYS A 28 5.70 13.25 -5.45
N MET A 29 4.71 14.14 -5.65
CA MET A 29 4.50 15.30 -4.78
C MET A 29 4.02 14.88 -3.39
N MET A 30 3.08 13.94 -3.29
CA MET A 30 2.58 13.40 -2.03
C MET A 30 3.70 12.76 -1.21
N VAL A 31 4.51 11.91 -1.85
CA VAL A 31 5.69 11.28 -1.23
C VAL A 31 6.68 12.33 -0.74
N LYS A 32 7.04 13.31 -1.59
CA LYS A 32 8.00 14.37 -1.24
C LYS A 32 7.52 15.22 -0.06
N ARG A 33 6.21 15.46 0.05
CA ARG A 33 5.60 16.22 1.13
C ARG A 33 5.27 15.38 2.36
N ASN A 34 5.49 14.06 2.29
CA ASN A 34 5.15 13.12 3.33
C ASN A 34 3.67 13.24 3.76
N GLU A 35 2.76 13.33 2.78
CA GLU A 35 1.33 13.54 3.04
C GLU A 35 0.69 12.30 3.70
N ASN A 36 -0.17 12.53 4.70
CA ASN A 36 -0.98 11.49 5.32
C ASN A 36 -2.28 11.31 4.51
N VAL A 37 -2.17 10.54 3.43
CA VAL A 37 -3.27 10.28 2.50
C VAL A 37 -4.38 9.49 3.19
N VAL A 38 -4.02 8.51 4.02
CA VAL A 38 -4.99 7.70 4.77
C VAL A 38 -5.87 8.57 5.66
N ARG A 39 -5.29 9.49 6.43
CA ARG A 39 -6.06 10.45 7.24
C ARG A 39 -6.93 11.37 6.40
N THR A 40 -6.45 11.81 5.26
CA THR A 40 -7.19 12.71 4.36
C THR A 40 -8.45 12.04 3.81
N PHE A 41 -8.39 10.73 3.57
CA PHE A 41 -9.47 9.93 2.98
C PHE A 41 -10.04 8.90 3.97
N GLU A 42 -9.95 9.17 5.27
CA GLU A 42 -10.29 8.21 6.34
C GLU A 42 -11.69 7.59 6.15
N THR A 43 -12.70 8.42 5.89
CA THR A 43 -14.08 7.96 5.65
C THR A 43 -14.17 7.03 4.44
N GLN A 44 -13.50 7.35 3.33
CA GLN A 44 -13.52 6.51 2.12
C GLN A 44 -12.76 5.20 2.33
N VAL A 45 -11.66 5.23 3.08
CA VAL A 45 -10.89 4.04 3.43
C VAL A 45 -11.73 3.10 4.30
N MET A 46 -12.42 3.63 5.32
CA MET A 46 -13.29 2.83 6.18
C MET A 46 -14.50 2.27 5.44
N ASP A 47 -15.17 3.08 4.64
CA ASP A 47 -16.29 2.63 3.81
C ASP A 47 -15.85 1.49 2.88
N HIS A 48 -14.73 1.65 2.17
CA HIS A 48 -14.23 0.59 1.29
C HIS A 48 -13.82 -0.68 2.07
N TYR A 49 -13.16 -0.53 3.22
CA TYR A 49 -12.71 -1.66 4.04
C TYR A 49 -13.87 -2.54 4.52
N GLN A 50 -15.01 -1.94 4.86
CA GLN A 50 -16.21 -2.67 5.27
C GLN A 50 -16.78 -3.56 4.15
N HIS A 51 -16.51 -3.24 2.89
CA HIS A 51 -16.97 -4.00 1.73
C HIS A 51 -15.95 -5.03 1.23
N LEU A 52 -14.73 -5.07 1.79
CA LEU A 52 -13.73 -6.07 1.45
C LEU A 52 -14.17 -7.48 1.89
N THR A 53 -13.86 -8.46 1.05
CA THR A 53 -13.97 -9.88 1.35
C THR A 53 -13.03 -10.27 2.49
N PRO A 54 -13.27 -11.40 3.18
CA PRO A 54 -12.37 -11.89 4.23
C PRO A 54 -10.93 -12.07 3.74
N GLU A 55 -10.74 -12.57 2.52
CA GLU A 55 -9.42 -12.78 1.90
C GLU A 55 -8.69 -11.47 1.68
N GLU A 56 -9.37 -10.43 1.18
CA GLU A 56 -8.80 -9.10 1.00
C GLU A 56 -8.41 -8.46 2.34
N ARG A 57 -9.24 -8.61 3.38
CA ARG A 57 -8.90 -8.11 4.73
C ARG A 57 -7.68 -8.80 5.32
N ILE A 58 -7.51 -10.11 5.06
CA ILE A 58 -6.30 -10.84 5.44
C ILE A 58 -5.08 -10.25 4.71
N LYS A 59 -5.19 -9.95 3.41
CA LYS A 59 -4.10 -9.28 2.66
C LYS A 59 -3.77 -7.90 3.23
N VAL A 60 -4.77 -7.10 3.62
CA VAL A 60 -4.55 -5.82 4.32
C VAL A 60 -3.77 -6.04 5.61
N GLY A 61 -4.17 -7.02 6.42
CA GLY A 61 -3.44 -7.39 7.64
C GLY A 61 -1.97 -7.72 7.37
N LYS A 62 -1.71 -8.55 6.34
CA LYS A 62 -0.35 -8.89 5.91
C LYS A 62 0.47 -7.67 5.49
N VAL A 63 -0.12 -6.73 4.73
CA VAL A 63 0.54 -5.46 4.33
C VAL A 63 0.88 -4.60 5.54
N LEU A 64 0.06 -4.60 6.60
CA LEU A 64 0.34 -3.82 7.81
C LEU A 64 1.50 -4.38 8.62
N GLU A 65 1.76 -5.69 8.56
CA GLU A 65 2.76 -6.40 9.35
C GLU A 65 4.13 -6.52 8.69
N ILE A 66 4.15 -6.56 7.35
CA ILE A 66 5.40 -6.67 6.58
C ILE A 66 6.29 -5.42 6.77
N PRO A 67 7.62 -5.58 6.93
CA PRO A 67 8.53 -4.45 6.98
C PRO A 67 8.45 -3.58 5.73
N VAL A 68 8.49 -2.25 5.88
CA VAL A 68 8.42 -1.31 4.74
C VAL A 68 9.54 -1.57 3.73
N SER A 69 10.74 -1.89 4.19
CA SER A 69 11.87 -2.25 3.32
C SER A 69 11.58 -3.50 2.47
N GLU A 70 10.81 -4.45 2.99
CA GLU A 70 10.40 -5.63 2.24
C GLU A 70 9.30 -5.32 1.23
N LEU A 71 8.30 -4.51 1.61
CA LEU A 71 7.32 -3.97 0.65
C LEU A 71 8.01 -3.24 -0.50
N GLN A 72 8.97 -2.37 -0.20
CA GLN A 72 9.71 -1.64 -1.22
C GLN A 72 10.53 -2.56 -2.13
N ARG A 73 11.07 -3.66 -1.60
CA ARG A 73 11.73 -4.70 -2.42
C ARG A 73 10.74 -5.36 -3.39
N ILE A 74 9.54 -5.73 -2.92
CA ILE A 74 8.49 -6.31 -3.78
C ILE A 74 8.10 -5.32 -4.90
N LEU A 75 7.85 -4.07 -4.54
CA LEU A 75 7.51 -3.01 -5.50
C LEU A 75 8.64 -2.77 -6.51
N GLN A 76 9.91 -2.82 -6.06
CA GLN A 76 11.08 -2.68 -6.92
C GLN A 76 11.17 -3.81 -7.95
N ASN A 77 10.94 -5.06 -7.53
CA ASN A 77 10.98 -6.21 -8.43
C ASN A 77 9.90 -6.11 -9.51
N VAL A 78 8.67 -5.77 -9.13
CA VAL A 78 7.59 -5.57 -10.10
C VAL A 78 7.84 -4.38 -11.03
N TYR A 79 8.47 -3.31 -10.53
CA TYR A 79 8.89 -2.19 -11.38
C TYR A 79 9.93 -2.61 -12.44
N LEU A 80 10.87 -3.48 -12.11
CA LEU A 80 11.90 -3.92 -13.06
C LEU A 80 11.30 -4.60 -14.30
N GLU A 81 10.14 -5.23 -14.14
CA GLU A 81 9.44 -5.92 -15.24
C GLU A 81 8.40 -5.04 -15.94
N THR A 82 7.68 -4.20 -15.19
CA THR A 82 6.53 -3.44 -15.71
C THR A 82 6.86 -2.01 -16.11
N HIS A 83 7.99 -1.49 -15.62
CA HIS A 83 8.45 -0.10 -15.78
C HIS A 83 7.44 0.97 -15.34
N GLN A 84 6.49 0.62 -14.47
CA GLN A 84 5.49 1.55 -13.98
C GLN A 84 6.08 2.56 -13.00
N LYS A 85 5.95 3.85 -13.32
CA LYS A 85 6.62 4.93 -12.59
C LYS A 85 6.16 5.03 -11.13
N GLN A 86 4.91 4.68 -10.85
CA GLN A 86 4.34 4.72 -9.51
C GLN A 86 5.01 3.69 -8.59
N LEU A 87 5.27 2.48 -9.10
CA LEU A 87 6.02 1.47 -8.37
C LEU A 87 7.44 1.94 -8.08
N LYS A 88 8.12 2.53 -9.07
CA LYS A 88 9.45 3.12 -8.87
C LYS A 88 9.47 4.17 -7.75
N ILE A 89 8.47 5.05 -7.71
CA ILE A 89 8.39 6.12 -6.71
C ILE A 89 8.23 5.53 -5.31
N LEU A 90 7.38 4.51 -5.14
CA LEU A 90 7.13 3.90 -3.84
C LEU A 90 8.27 2.97 -3.41
N ALA A 91 8.92 2.30 -4.36
CA ALA A 91 10.07 1.44 -4.12
C ALA A 91 11.35 2.19 -3.72
N ASP A 92 11.43 3.50 -4.01
CA ASP A 92 12.58 4.32 -3.63
C ASP A 92 12.71 4.41 -2.10
N PRO A 93 13.88 4.12 -1.49
CA PRO A 93 14.05 4.20 -0.03
C PRO A 93 13.66 5.55 0.58
N SER A 94 13.75 6.66 -0.18
CA SER A 94 13.31 7.97 0.28
C SER A 94 11.79 8.08 0.50
N ALA A 95 10.99 7.14 -0.01
CA ALA A 95 9.55 7.03 0.22
C ALA A 95 9.20 6.27 1.52
N GLU A 96 10.17 5.67 2.21
CA GLU A 96 9.92 4.91 3.44
C GLU A 96 9.15 5.70 4.51
N PRO A 97 9.47 6.98 4.81
CA PRO A 97 8.70 7.76 5.78
C PRO A 97 7.23 7.92 5.39
N PHE A 98 6.95 8.10 4.10
CA PHE A 98 5.61 8.27 3.57
C PHE A 98 4.80 6.98 3.71
N ILE A 99 5.39 5.84 3.36
CA ILE A 99 4.74 4.53 3.47
C ILE A 99 4.51 4.20 4.94
N THR A 100 5.53 4.37 5.79
CA THR A 100 5.45 4.10 7.23
C THR A 100 4.33 4.91 7.88
N GLN A 101 4.26 6.21 7.60
CA GLN A 101 3.23 7.07 8.18
C GLN A 101 1.82 6.65 7.74
N ASN A 102 1.62 6.36 6.46
CA ASN A 102 0.31 5.97 5.95
C ASN A 102 -0.12 4.59 6.48
N LEU A 103 0.80 3.62 6.62
CA LEU A 103 0.50 2.31 7.24
C LEU A 103 0.18 2.44 8.73
N GLN A 104 0.87 3.32 9.45
CA GLN A 104 0.57 3.60 10.86
C GLN A 104 -0.81 4.24 11.04
N GLU A 105 -1.16 5.21 10.20
CA GLU A 105 -2.50 5.79 10.23
C GLU A 105 -3.57 4.76 9.85
N LEU A 106 -3.32 3.93 8.84
CA LEU A 106 -4.24 2.86 8.45
C LEU A 106 -4.49 1.89 9.61
N ARG A 107 -3.43 1.45 10.29
CA ARG A 107 -3.52 0.61 11.48
C ARG A 107 -4.35 1.27 12.58
N LYS A 108 -4.16 2.58 12.79
CA LYS A 108 -4.89 3.34 13.80
C LYS A 108 -6.38 3.36 13.50
N ILE A 109 -6.79 3.78 12.30
CA ILE A 109 -8.22 3.90 11.95
C ILE A 109 -8.94 2.54 11.95
N LEU A 110 -8.24 1.46 11.60
CA LEU A 110 -8.76 0.09 11.65
C LEU A 110 -8.89 -0.47 13.07
N ASN A 111 -8.08 0.01 14.01
CA ASN A 111 -8.13 -0.41 15.42
C ASN A 111 -9.08 0.45 16.27
N GLU A 112 -9.28 1.73 15.89
CA GLU A 112 -10.15 2.67 16.60
C GLU A 112 -11.64 2.50 16.23
N SER A 113 -11.94 1.84 15.12
CA SER A 113 -13.32 1.51 14.72
C SER A 113 -13.65 0.09 15.16
N PRO A 114 -14.47 -0.13 16.22
CA PRO A 114 -15.01 -1.45 16.49
C PRO A 114 -15.89 -1.85 15.32
N LEU A 115 -15.60 -3.00 14.71
CA LEU A 115 -16.52 -3.72 13.83
C LEU A 115 -17.89 -3.91 14.50
#